data_AF-A0A2H5YYG9-F1
#
_entry.id   AF-A0A2H5YYG9-F1
#
_cell.length_a   1.000
_cell.length_b   1.000
_cell.length_c   1.000
_cell.angle_alpha   90.00
_cell.angle_beta   90.00
_cell.angle_gamma   90.00
#
_symmetry.space_group_name_H-M   'P 1'
#
loop_
_entity.id
_entity.type
_entity.pdbx_description
1 polymer ?
#
loop_
_entity_poly.entity_id
_entity_poly.type
_entity_poly.pdbx_seq_one_letter_code
_entity_poly.pdbx_strand_id
1 'polypeptide(L)'
;MAADRLSDELIRRIREDEAFRRELLEVLLGEEFLHLPPTVRRIEDALERLIRTLEEERQAAAARQRRIDEQIERLGQRIDALATRVEAQIEALTQRMDRVESQIEALTARMDRVEAQIEALTQRIDDLTVRMERVEAQIEALTQRMERVEAQIEALTARMERVEAQIEALTVRMERVEAQIEALTQRMERVEAQIEALTQRMERVEAQIAELTQELRFVRSRLDEYVGITLELRYHQRAGAIFGRFLRRVRPGTAGDVSDQLVELLTEREAEEAFAIDLLVRGVPRSMPELGEVWIAIEVSSVIDRYDVERALRRAAILRRVHARVLPAVAGERLTEGAGELAGNEAVLIVQDGRESGWEDAATRWLIRSEGAASS
;
A
#
# COMPACT_ATOMS: atom_id res chain seq x y z
N MET A 1 -100.34 203.36 -13.05
CA MET A 1 -101.47 202.85 -13.86
C MET A 1 -101.27 203.16 -15.35
N ALA A 2 -100.30 202.48 -15.98
CA ALA A 2 -100.10 202.44 -17.44
C ALA A 2 -99.27 201.21 -17.91
N ALA A 3 -98.47 200.59 -17.02
CA ALA A 3 -97.65 199.41 -17.34
C ALA A 3 -98.37 198.05 -17.21
N ASP A 4 -99.42 197.95 -16.39
CA ASP A 4 -100.09 196.67 -16.07
C ASP A 4 -100.99 196.13 -17.19
N ARG A 5 -101.36 196.97 -18.17
CA ARG A 5 -102.20 196.53 -19.30
C ARG A 5 -101.41 195.90 -20.46
N LEU A 6 -100.07 195.95 -20.43
CA LEU A 6 -99.21 195.39 -21.48
C LEU A 6 -98.83 193.92 -21.24
N SER A 7 -98.78 193.48 -19.98
CA SER A 7 -98.37 192.12 -19.57
C SER A 7 -99.46 191.08 -19.87
N ASP A 8 -100.72 191.41 -19.58
CA ASP A 8 -101.85 190.50 -19.77
C ASP A 8 -102.17 190.27 -21.26
N GLU A 9 -101.94 191.27 -22.11
CA GLU A 9 -102.11 191.15 -23.57
C GLU A 9 -101.04 190.24 -24.20
N LEU A 10 -99.82 190.21 -23.63
CA LEU A 10 -98.72 189.34 -24.05
C LEU A 10 -98.98 187.86 -23.74
N ILE A 11 -99.51 187.57 -22.55
CA ILE A 11 -99.86 186.20 -22.12
C ILE A 11 -101.04 185.65 -22.93
N ARG A 12 -102.02 186.50 -23.27
CA ARG A 12 -103.14 186.12 -24.15
C ARG A 12 -102.65 185.72 -25.54
N ARG A 13 -101.72 186.50 -26.12
CA ARG A 13 -101.11 186.21 -27.43
C ARG A 13 -100.34 184.89 -27.48
N ILE A 14 -99.61 184.53 -26.41
CA ILE A 14 -98.87 183.24 -26.35
C ILE A 14 -99.80 182.01 -26.37
N ARG A 15 -101.02 182.11 -25.83
CA ARG A 15 -101.98 180.99 -25.79
C ARG A 15 -102.84 180.86 -27.04
N GLU A 16 -103.29 181.98 -27.60
CA GLU A 16 -104.30 182.01 -28.66
C GLU A 16 -103.72 182.10 -30.08
N ASP A 17 -102.49 182.62 -30.23
CA ASP A 17 -101.84 182.83 -31.53
C ASP A 17 -100.75 181.76 -31.78
N GLU A 18 -101.02 180.84 -32.71
CA GLU A 18 -100.08 179.78 -33.10
C GLU A 18 -98.86 180.33 -33.84
N ALA A 19 -99.03 181.41 -34.62
CA ALA A 19 -97.95 182.05 -35.36
C ALA A 19 -96.97 182.73 -34.40
N PHE A 20 -97.49 183.46 -33.41
CA PHE A 20 -96.66 184.09 -32.37
C PHE A 20 -95.90 183.05 -31.53
N ARG A 21 -96.51 181.89 -31.24
CA ARG A 21 -95.86 180.80 -30.46
C ARG A 21 -94.76 180.08 -31.23
N ARG A 22 -94.92 179.88 -32.54
CA ARG A 22 -93.86 179.32 -33.40
C ARG A 22 -92.67 180.25 -33.47
N GLU A 23 -92.91 181.53 -33.67
CA GLU A 23 -91.86 182.56 -33.72
C GLU A 23 -91.11 182.63 -32.37
N LEU A 24 -91.83 182.50 -31.24
CA LEU A 24 -91.22 182.46 -29.91
C LEU A 24 -90.39 181.17 -29.67
N LEU A 25 -90.83 180.02 -30.19
CA LEU A 25 -90.11 178.74 -30.07
C LEU A 25 -88.86 178.70 -30.96
N GLU A 26 -88.90 179.33 -32.14
CA GLU A 26 -87.73 179.51 -33.03
C GLU A 26 -86.66 180.42 -32.39
N VAL A 27 -87.09 181.46 -31.65
CA VAL A 27 -86.17 182.39 -30.98
C VAL A 27 -85.60 181.82 -29.67
N LEU A 28 -86.35 180.98 -28.96
CA LEU A 28 -85.92 180.40 -27.67
C LEU A 28 -85.16 179.07 -27.82
N LEU A 29 -85.47 178.28 -28.85
CA LEU A 29 -84.84 176.99 -29.11
C LEU A 29 -84.22 177.06 -30.51
N GLY A 30 -82.92 177.37 -30.58
CA GLY A 30 -82.17 177.41 -31.83
C GLY A 30 -82.24 176.09 -32.61
N GLU A 31 -81.99 176.15 -33.93
CA GLU A 31 -82.19 175.08 -34.93
C GLU A 31 -81.68 173.67 -34.52
N GLU A 32 -80.68 173.59 -33.66
CA GLU A 32 -80.06 172.33 -33.20
C GLU A 32 -81.05 171.41 -32.44
N PHE A 33 -82.03 171.97 -31.72
CA PHE A 33 -83.02 171.17 -30.99
C PHE A 33 -84.10 170.55 -31.89
N LEU A 34 -84.28 171.07 -33.12
CA LEU A 34 -85.26 170.57 -34.08
C LEU A 34 -84.77 169.32 -34.84
N HIS A 35 -83.45 169.06 -34.88
CA HIS A 35 -82.83 167.93 -35.61
C HIS A 35 -82.44 166.71 -34.77
N LEU A 36 -82.82 166.65 -33.49
CA LEU A 36 -82.62 165.49 -32.62
C LEU A 36 -83.33 164.18 -33.08
N PRO A 37 -84.56 164.21 -33.66
CA PRO A 37 -85.31 162.98 -33.96
C PRO A 37 -84.67 162.01 -34.99
N PRO A 38 -84.02 162.46 -36.09
CA PRO A 38 -83.40 161.56 -37.07
C PRO A 38 -82.09 160.89 -36.59
N THR A 39 -81.33 161.56 -35.74
CA THR A 39 -80.03 161.06 -35.25
C THR A 39 -80.22 159.94 -34.24
N VAL A 40 -81.21 160.09 -33.34
CA VAL A 40 -81.62 159.03 -32.41
C VAL A 40 -82.08 157.78 -33.17
N ARG A 41 -82.83 157.95 -34.27
CA ARG A 41 -83.33 156.83 -35.09
C ARG A 41 -82.21 156.02 -35.77
N ARG A 42 -81.15 156.69 -36.24
CA ARG A 42 -79.95 156.01 -36.80
C ARG A 42 -79.18 155.21 -35.75
N ILE A 43 -79.11 155.72 -34.52
CA ILE A 43 -78.50 155.01 -33.39
C ILE A 43 -79.35 153.79 -33.03
N GLU A 44 -80.67 153.94 -32.99
CA GLU A 44 -81.63 152.86 -32.75
C GLU A 44 -81.48 151.72 -33.78
N ASP A 45 -81.47 152.03 -35.08
CA ASP A 45 -81.28 151.04 -36.15
C ASP A 45 -79.88 150.35 -36.10
N ALA A 46 -78.86 151.06 -35.62
CA ALA A 46 -77.52 150.51 -35.46
C ALA A 46 -77.46 149.57 -34.24
N LEU A 47 -78.11 149.97 -33.13
CA LEU A 47 -78.25 149.16 -31.93
C LEU A 47 -79.07 147.89 -32.21
N GLU A 48 -80.18 147.98 -32.93
CA GLU A 48 -80.97 146.81 -33.30
C GLU A 48 -80.17 145.81 -34.16
N ARG A 49 -79.37 146.31 -35.11
CA ARG A 49 -78.48 145.45 -35.92
C ARG A 49 -77.38 144.81 -35.08
N LEU A 50 -76.76 145.56 -34.17
CA LEU A 50 -75.75 145.03 -33.26
C LEU A 50 -76.36 143.96 -32.34
N ILE A 51 -77.53 144.23 -31.76
CA ILE A 51 -78.27 143.29 -30.90
C ILE A 51 -78.54 141.99 -31.65
N ARG A 52 -79.07 142.08 -32.88
CA ARG A 52 -79.35 140.92 -33.72
C ARG A 52 -78.09 140.10 -34.01
N THR A 53 -76.99 140.76 -34.34
CA THR A 53 -75.72 140.08 -34.67
C THR A 53 -75.13 139.40 -33.43
N LEU A 54 -75.19 140.07 -32.27
CA LEU A 54 -74.77 139.49 -30.99
C LEU A 54 -75.65 138.31 -30.57
N GLU A 55 -76.96 138.36 -30.83
CA GLU A 55 -77.87 137.24 -30.59
C GLU A 55 -77.55 136.05 -31.51
N GLU A 56 -77.31 136.29 -32.79
CA GLU A 56 -76.90 135.25 -33.75
C GLU A 56 -75.55 134.62 -33.37
N GLU A 57 -74.54 135.42 -33.02
CA GLU A 57 -73.24 134.93 -32.54
C GLU A 57 -73.37 134.15 -31.24
N ARG A 58 -74.21 134.62 -30.30
CA ARG A 58 -74.49 133.92 -29.05
C ARG A 58 -75.18 132.58 -29.31
N GLN A 59 -76.13 132.52 -30.23
CA GLN A 59 -76.78 131.26 -30.62
C GLN A 59 -75.80 130.30 -31.29
N ALA A 60 -74.94 130.80 -32.19
CA ALA A 60 -73.91 130.01 -32.84
C ALA A 60 -72.86 129.50 -31.83
N ALA A 61 -72.47 130.33 -30.86
CA ALA A 61 -71.60 129.94 -29.76
C ALA A 61 -72.25 128.88 -28.86
N ALA A 62 -73.53 129.05 -28.51
CA ALA A 62 -74.28 128.04 -27.75
C ALA A 62 -74.39 126.72 -28.51
N ALA A 63 -74.59 126.75 -29.83
CA ALA A 63 -74.61 125.54 -30.66
C ALA A 63 -73.24 124.85 -30.74
N ARG A 64 -72.14 125.61 -30.85
CA ARG A 64 -70.77 125.08 -30.76
C ARG A 64 -70.49 124.45 -29.40
N GLN A 65 -70.91 125.12 -28.31
CA GLN A 65 -70.76 124.60 -26.96
C GLN A 65 -71.46 123.26 -26.79
N ARG A 66 -72.73 123.14 -27.22
CA ARG A 66 -73.45 121.85 -27.17
C ARG A 66 -72.75 120.74 -27.94
N ARG A 67 -72.20 121.04 -29.14
CA ARG A 67 -71.43 120.06 -29.91
C ARG A 67 -70.16 119.61 -29.19
N ILE A 68 -69.47 120.54 -28.53
CA ILE A 68 -68.29 120.23 -27.73
C ILE A 68 -68.70 119.36 -26.54
N ASP A 69 -69.77 119.70 -25.83
CA ASP A 69 -70.27 118.93 -24.68
C ASP A 69 -70.66 117.50 -25.11
N GLU A 70 -71.36 117.34 -26.24
CA GLU A 70 -71.67 116.01 -26.83
C GLU A 70 -70.40 115.23 -27.23
N GLN A 71 -69.38 115.90 -27.77
CA GLN A 71 -68.11 115.27 -28.12
C GLN A 71 -67.34 114.84 -26.88
N ILE A 72 -67.33 115.65 -25.83
CA ILE A 72 -66.72 115.34 -24.52
C ILE A 72 -67.43 114.13 -23.92
N GLU A 73 -68.76 114.08 -23.93
CA GLU A 73 -69.53 112.94 -23.41
C GLU A 73 -69.21 111.66 -24.18
N ARG A 74 -69.20 111.70 -25.52
CA ARG A 74 -68.81 110.55 -26.35
C ARG A 74 -67.37 110.10 -26.11
N LEU A 75 -66.44 111.04 -25.91
CA LEU A 75 -65.06 110.73 -25.57
C LEU A 75 -64.95 110.09 -24.19
N GLY A 76 -65.70 110.60 -23.20
CA GLY A 76 -65.81 110.01 -21.86
C GLY A 76 -66.28 108.56 -21.94
N GLN A 77 -67.39 108.30 -22.63
CA GLN A 77 -67.92 106.94 -22.84
C GLN A 77 -66.91 106.01 -23.53
N ARG A 78 -66.13 106.52 -24.52
CA ARG A 78 -65.09 105.73 -25.19
C ARG A 78 -63.90 105.44 -24.28
N ILE A 79 -63.50 106.41 -23.45
CA ILE A 79 -62.43 106.25 -22.47
C ILE A 79 -62.85 105.20 -21.43
N ASP A 80 -64.07 105.28 -20.90
CA ASP A 80 -64.60 104.31 -19.93
C ASP A 80 -64.65 102.90 -20.54
N ALA A 81 -65.16 102.76 -21.76
CA ALA A 81 -65.19 101.46 -22.45
C ALA A 81 -63.79 100.90 -22.72
N LEU A 82 -62.81 101.75 -23.04
CA LEU A 82 -61.41 101.35 -23.18
C LEU A 82 -60.80 100.95 -21.84
N ALA A 83 -61.07 101.70 -20.77
CA ALA A 83 -60.60 101.40 -19.42
C ALA A 83 -61.10 100.03 -18.96
N THR A 84 -62.40 99.75 -19.09
CA THR A 84 -62.97 98.44 -18.75
C THR A 84 -62.37 97.31 -19.59
N ARG A 85 -62.11 97.54 -20.89
CA ARG A 85 -61.48 96.54 -21.76
C ARG A 85 -60.03 96.27 -21.35
N VAL A 86 -59.27 97.31 -21.02
CA VAL A 86 -57.89 97.18 -20.56
C VAL A 86 -57.82 96.45 -19.22
N GLU A 87 -58.70 96.80 -18.26
CA GLU A 87 -58.81 96.09 -16.98
C GLU A 87 -59.11 94.60 -17.19
N ALA A 88 -60.07 94.27 -18.05
CA ALA A 88 -60.39 92.86 -18.36
C ALA A 88 -59.21 92.13 -19.04
N GLN A 89 -58.43 92.81 -19.88
CA GLN A 89 -57.23 92.23 -20.50
C GLN A 89 -56.10 92.02 -19.50
N ILE A 90 -55.90 92.97 -18.58
CA ILE A 90 -54.91 92.85 -17.51
C ILE A 90 -55.28 91.66 -16.62
N GLU A 91 -56.54 91.55 -16.19
CA GLU A 91 -57.01 90.44 -15.36
C GLU A 91 -56.81 89.08 -16.08
N ALA A 92 -57.16 89.00 -17.37
CA ALA A 92 -56.93 87.79 -18.16
C ALA A 92 -55.44 87.44 -18.34
N LEU A 93 -54.57 88.45 -18.42
CA LEU A 93 -53.11 88.24 -18.49
C LEU A 93 -52.56 87.77 -17.14
N THR A 94 -53.01 88.36 -16.03
CA THR A 94 -52.64 87.93 -14.67
C THR A 94 -53.00 86.46 -14.45
N GLN A 95 -54.25 86.07 -14.75
CA GLN A 95 -54.68 84.67 -14.63
C GLN A 95 -53.89 83.72 -15.54
N ARG A 96 -53.44 84.18 -16.70
CA ARG A 96 -52.55 83.39 -17.57
C ARG A 96 -51.15 83.27 -17.00
N MET A 97 -50.61 84.33 -16.39
CA MET A 97 -49.32 84.30 -15.70
C MET A 97 -49.35 83.32 -14.53
N ASP A 98 -50.38 83.36 -13.68
CA ASP A 98 -50.54 82.43 -12.55
C ASP A 98 -50.60 80.95 -13.01
N ARG A 99 -51.28 80.70 -14.14
CA ARG A 99 -51.31 79.35 -14.75
C ARG A 99 -49.95 78.92 -15.27
N VAL A 100 -49.18 79.83 -15.87
CA VAL A 100 -47.83 79.53 -16.34
C VAL A 100 -46.89 79.27 -15.16
N GLU A 101 -46.98 80.07 -14.10
CA GLU A 101 -46.18 79.91 -12.89
C GLU A 101 -46.44 78.55 -12.23
N SER A 102 -47.71 78.18 -12.04
CA SER A 102 -48.07 76.85 -11.52
C SER A 102 -47.64 75.69 -12.42
N GLN A 103 -47.66 75.87 -13.75
CA GLN A 103 -47.11 74.88 -14.69
C GLN A 103 -45.60 74.73 -14.58
N ILE A 104 -44.88 75.85 -14.38
CA ILE A 104 -43.43 75.85 -14.17
C ILE A 104 -43.11 75.11 -12.86
N GLU A 105 -43.80 75.43 -11.76
CA GLU A 105 -43.61 74.74 -10.48
C GLU A 105 -43.85 73.22 -10.59
N ALA A 106 -44.91 72.82 -11.29
CA ALA A 106 -45.21 71.40 -11.52
C ALA A 106 -44.14 70.70 -12.38
N LEU A 107 -43.58 71.40 -13.37
CA LEU A 107 -42.48 70.88 -14.18
C LEU A 107 -41.19 70.77 -13.37
N THR A 108 -40.84 71.76 -12.56
CA THR A 108 -39.69 71.72 -11.65
C THR A 108 -39.80 70.53 -10.70
N ALA A 109 -40.94 70.37 -10.02
CA ALA A 109 -41.16 69.24 -9.12
C ALA A 109 -41.10 67.88 -9.84
N ARG A 110 -41.46 67.83 -11.12
CA ARG A 110 -41.32 66.62 -11.94
C ARG A 110 -39.86 66.37 -12.34
N MET A 111 -39.09 67.42 -12.66
CA MET A 111 -37.65 67.30 -12.92
C MET A 111 -36.92 66.79 -11.69
N ASP A 112 -37.18 67.33 -10.50
CA ASP A 112 -36.56 66.88 -9.24
C ASP A 112 -36.81 65.38 -8.99
N ARG A 113 -38.04 64.90 -9.26
CA ARG A 113 -38.37 63.47 -9.15
C ARG A 113 -37.62 62.61 -10.17
N VAL A 114 -37.44 63.10 -11.38
CA VAL A 114 -36.69 62.39 -12.42
C VAL A 114 -35.21 62.32 -12.05
N GLU A 115 -34.62 63.41 -11.54
CA GLU A 115 -33.25 63.42 -11.05
C GLU A 115 -33.05 62.40 -9.91
N ALA A 116 -33.95 62.38 -8.92
CA ALA A 116 -33.92 61.40 -7.84
C ALA A 116 -34.04 59.94 -8.35
N GLN A 117 -34.86 59.71 -9.38
CA GLN A 117 -34.97 58.39 -10.01
C GLN A 117 -33.69 57.99 -10.76
N ILE A 118 -33.05 58.93 -11.46
CA ILE A 118 -31.78 58.69 -12.15
C ILE A 118 -30.69 58.34 -11.14
N GLU A 119 -30.60 59.07 -10.03
CA GLU A 119 -29.62 58.80 -8.96
C GLU A 119 -29.83 57.40 -8.35
N ALA A 120 -31.08 57.04 -8.04
CA ALA A 120 -31.41 55.70 -7.53
C ALA A 120 -31.09 54.58 -8.53
N LEU A 121 -31.33 54.81 -9.83
CA LEU A 121 -30.98 53.84 -10.88
C LEU A 121 -29.46 53.71 -11.03
N THR A 122 -28.72 54.81 -10.90
CA THR A 122 -27.25 54.82 -10.96
C THR A 122 -26.67 53.97 -9.83
N GLN A 123 -27.13 54.21 -8.58
CA GLN A 123 -26.71 53.41 -7.43
C GLN A 123 -27.03 51.91 -7.61
N ARG A 124 -28.17 51.58 -8.23
CA ARG A 124 -28.54 50.19 -8.50
C ARG A 124 -27.67 49.55 -9.58
N ILE A 125 -27.24 50.31 -10.59
CA ILE A 125 -26.28 49.85 -11.59
C ILE A 125 -24.92 49.59 -10.95
N ASP A 126 -24.47 50.46 -10.05
CA ASP A 126 -23.22 50.27 -9.33
C ASP A 126 -23.24 49.01 -8.46
N ASP A 127 -24.32 48.77 -7.70
CA ASP A 127 -24.50 47.53 -6.92
C ASP A 127 -24.49 46.27 -7.81
N LEU A 128 -25.19 46.33 -8.95
CA LEU A 128 -25.20 45.22 -9.91
C LEU A 128 -23.81 44.96 -10.49
N THR A 129 -23.03 46.00 -10.76
CA THR A 129 -21.67 45.88 -11.27
C THR A 129 -20.78 45.17 -10.25
N VAL A 130 -20.79 45.61 -8.99
CA VAL A 130 -20.02 44.96 -7.91
C VAL A 130 -20.45 43.51 -7.71
N ARG A 131 -21.75 43.21 -7.80
CA ARG A 131 -22.25 41.83 -7.71
C ARG A 131 -21.78 40.97 -8.87
N MET A 132 -21.72 41.54 -10.08
CA MET A 132 -21.26 40.84 -11.27
C MET A 132 -19.76 40.52 -11.17
N GLU A 133 -18.93 41.48 -10.76
CA GLU A 133 -17.50 41.25 -10.48
C GLU A 133 -17.27 40.14 -9.44
N ARG A 134 -18.09 40.12 -8.37
CA ARG A 134 -18.02 39.06 -7.36
C ARG A 134 -18.40 37.69 -7.93
N VAL A 135 -19.40 37.62 -8.80
CA VAL A 135 -19.79 36.36 -9.46
C VAL A 135 -18.69 35.88 -10.39
N GLU A 136 -18.07 36.77 -11.16
CA GLU A 136 -16.93 36.45 -12.02
C GLU A 136 -15.76 35.88 -11.21
N ALA A 137 -15.40 36.51 -10.10
CA ALA A 137 -14.36 36.00 -9.20
C ALA A 137 -14.71 34.62 -8.60
N GLN A 138 -15.99 34.37 -8.28
CA GLN A 138 -16.44 33.06 -7.81
C GLN A 138 -16.36 31.98 -8.90
N ILE A 139 -16.71 32.32 -10.13
CA ILE A 139 -16.59 31.43 -11.29
C ILE A 139 -15.12 31.07 -11.51
N GLU A 140 -14.22 32.05 -11.51
CA GLU A 140 -12.78 31.80 -11.68
C GLU A 140 -12.22 30.88 -10.59
N ALA A 141 -12.59 31.12 -9.33
CA ALA A 141 -12.18 30.25 -8.22
C ALA A 141 -12.73 28.81 -8.35
N LEU A 142 -13.96 28.65 -8.85
CA LEU A 142 -14.55 27.34 -9.11
C LEU A 142 -13.84 26.62 -10.27
N THR A 143 -13.51 27.32 -11.35
CA THR A 143 -12.75 26.78 -12.48
C THR A 143 -11.39 26.26 -12.02
N GLN A 144 -10.62 27.06 -11.28
CA GLN A 144 -9.33 26.63 -10.73
C GLN A 144 -9.47 25.44 -9.78
N ARG A 145 -10.59 25.33 -9.06
CA ARG A 145 -10.84 24.18 -8.18
C ARG A 145 -11.17 22.93 -9.00
N MET A 146 -11.92 23.05 -10.09
CA MET A 146 -12.19 21.94 -11.02
C MET A 146 -10.91 21.43 -11.66
N GLU A 147 -10.04 22.31 -12.16
CA GLU A 147 -8.74 21.92 -12.73
C GLU A 147 -7.87 21.15 -11.72
N ARG A 148 -7.85 21.57 -10.45
CA ARG A 148 -7.12 20.85 -9.39
C ARG A 148 -7.72 19.47 -9.12
N VAL A 149 -9.05 19.33 -9.16
CA VAL A 149 -9.73 18.04 -8.98
C VAL A 149 -9.44 17.12 -10.16
N GLU A 150 -9.47 17.62 -11.39
CA GLU A 150 -9.11 16.86 -12.60
C GLU A 150 -7.67 16.33 -12.51
N ALA A 151 -6.71 17.18 -12.14
CA ALA A 151 -5.32 16.77 -11.94
C ALA A 151 -5.17 15.70 -10.83
N GLN A 152 -5.95 15.80 -9.75
CA GLN A 152 -5.97 14.78 -8.69
C GLN A 152 -6.53 13.44 -9.19
N ILE A 153 -7.57 13.47 -10.01
CA ILE A 153 -8.17 12.27 -10.62
C ILE A 153 -7.18 11.59 -11.56
N GLU A 154 -6.48 12.36 -12.40
CA GLU A 154 -5.43 11.82 -13.28
C GLU A 154 -4.30 11.16 -12.47
N ALA A 155 -3.83 11.83 -11.41
CA ALA A 155 -2.79 11.29 -10.54
C ALA A 155 -3.22 10.00 -9.80
N LEU A 156 -4.49 9.92 -9.38
CA LEU A 156 -5.07 8.72 -8.77
C LEU A 156 -5.19 7.59 -9.79
N THR A 157 -5.63 7.88 -11.01
CA THR A 157 -5.74 6.91 -12.10
C THR A 157 -4.37 6.30 -12.41
N ALA A 158 -3.34 7.14 -12.61
CA ALA A 158 -1.98 6.67 -12.84
C ALA A 158 -1.38 5.88 -11.66
N ARG A 159 -1.86 6.12 -10.43
CA ARG A 159 -1.48 5.33 -9.25
C ARG A 159 -2.18 3.98 -9.25
N MET A 160 -3.45 3.90 -9.64
CA MET A 160 -4.19 2.64 -9.75
C MET A 160 -3.54 1.73 -10.80
N GLU A 161 -3.23 2.24 -11.99
CA GLU A 161 -2.53 1.48 -13.04
C GLU A 161 -1.19 0.89 -12.56
N ARG A 162 -0.41 1.68 -11.79
CA ARG A 162 0.84 1.20 -11.18
C ARG A 162 0.61 0.09 -10.16
N VAL A 163 -0.46 0.17 -9.37
CA VAL A 163 -0.81 -0.88 -8.39
C VAL A 163 -1.25 -2.15 -9.11
N GLU A 164 -2.05 -2.03 -10.17
CA GLU A 164 -2.46 -3.17 -11.00
C GLU A 164 -1.24 -3.90 -11.60
N ALA A 165 -0.30 -3.15 -12.19
CA ALA A 165 0.93 -3.73 -12.71
C ALA A 165 1.80 -4.42 -11.63
N GLN A 166 1.82 -3.89 -10.40
CA GLN A 166 2.50 -4.53 -9.28
C GLN A 166 1.81 -5.83 -8.85
N ILE A 167 0.48 -5.87 -8.84
CA ILE A 167 -0.29 -7.07 -8.52
C ILE A 167 -0.04 -8.16 -9.57
N GLU A 168 -0.03 -7.82 -10.86
CA GLU A 168 0.27 -8.75 -11.94
C GLU A 168 1.69 -9.33 -11.80
N ALA A 169 2.69 -8.49 -11.54
CA ALA A 169 4.06 -8.95 -11.31
C ALA A 169 4.21 -9.86 -10.08
N LEU A 170 3.47 -9.58 -9.00
CA LEU A 170 3.43 -10.43 -7.81
C LEU A 170 2.78 -11.78 -8.10
N THR A 171 1.71 -11.79 -8.91
CA THR A 171 1.02 -13.02 -9.32
C THR A 171 1.97 -13.94 -10.10
N VAL A 172 2.66 -13.41 -11.11
CA VAL A 172 3.66 -14.17 -11.89
C VAL A 172 4.79 -14.71 -10.99
N ARG A 173 5.24 -13.90 -10.00
CA ARG A 173 6.25 -14.34 -9.05
C ARG A 173 5.75 -15.48 -8.16
N MET A 174 4.50 -15.45 -7.75
CA MET A 174 3.87 -16.49 -6.92
C MET A 174 3.76 -17.81 -7.69
N GLU A 175 3.30 -17.76 -8.95
CA GLU A 175 3.27 -18.94 -9.84
C GLU A 175 4.66 -19.56 -10.01
N ARG A 176 5.71 -18.73 -10.16
CA ARG A 176 7.09 -19.22 -10.25
C ARG A 176 7.55 -19.92 -8.97
N VAL A 177 7.18 -19.39 -7.80
CA VAL A 177 7.51 -20.01 -6.51
C VAL A 177 6.78 -21.34 -6.35
N GLU A 178 5.50 -21.42 -6.74
CA GLU A 178 4.73 -22.67 -6.73
C GLU A 178 5.40 -23.74 -7.60
N ALA A 179 5.80 -23.39 -8.83
CA ALA A 179 6.51 -24.30 -9.71
C ALA A 179 7.88 -24.76 -9.14
N GLN A 180 8.59 -23.88 -8.43
CA GLN A 180 9.84 -24.24 -7.74
C GLN A 180 9.61 -25.21 -6.58
N ILE A 181 8.53 -25.00 -5.81
CA ILE A 181 8.15 -25.90 -4.72
C ILE A 181 7.82 -27.28 -5.28
N GLU A 182 7.01 -27.35 -6.34
CA GLU A 182 6.67 -28.63 -6.98
C GLU A 182 7.92 -29.38 -7.48
N ALA A 183 8.85 -28.68 -8.13
CA ALA A 183 10.11 -29.27 -8.58
C ALA A 183 10.98 -29.78 -7.42
N LEU A 184 11.01 -29.07 -6.29
CA LEU A 184 11.72 -29.50 -5.09
C LEU A 184 11.07 -30.73 -4.45
N THR A 185 9.74 -30.78 -4.38
CA THR A 185 9.00 -31.94 -3.89
C THR A 185 9.33 -33.19 -4.70
N GLN A 186 9.24 -33.11 -6.03
CA GLN A 186 9.61 -34.22 -6.92
C GLN A 186 11.09 -34.65 -6.76
N ARG A 187 11.99 -33.70 -6.46
CA ARG A 187 13.40 -34.02 -6.20
C ARG A 187 13.55 -34.75 -4.86
N MET A 188 12.81 -34.37 -3.82
CA MET A 188 12.82 -35.06 -2.54
C MET A 188 12.32 -36.50 -2.67
N GLU A 189 11.21 -36.73 -3.37
CA GLU A 189 10.68 -38.07 -3.65
C GLU A 189 11.71 -38.97 -4.35
N ARG A 190 12.45 -38.42 -5.34
CA ARG A 190 13.53 -39.17 -6.01
C ARG A 190 14.68 -39.52 -5.06
N VAL A 191 15.04 -38.62 -4.16
CA VAL A 191 16.09 -38.86 -3.16
C VAL A 191 15.65 -39.92 -2.16
N GLU A 192 14.40 -39.88 -1.70
CA GLU A 192 13.83 -40.91 -0.81
C GLU A 192 13.86 -42.29 -1.47
N ALA A 193 13.44 -42.40 -2.73
CA ALA A 193 13.52 -43.64 -3.49
C ALA A 193 14.96 -44.15 -3.67
N GLN A 194 15.93 -43.25 -3.88
CA GLN A 194 17.35 -43.61 -3.95
C GLN A 194 17.88 -44.12 -2.62
N ILE A 195 17.49 -43.51 -1.50
CA ILE A 195 17.87 -43.95 -0.16
C ILE A 195 17.31 -45.35 0.10
N GLU A 196 16.03 -45.59 -0.20
CA GLU A 196 15.42 -46.90 -0.05
C GLU A 196 16.14 -47.99 -0.87
N ALA A 197 16.47 -47.69 -2.13
CA ALA A 197 17.22 -48.61 -2.99
C ALA A 197 18.64 -48.90 -2.45
N LEU A 198 19.32 -47.89 -1.89
CA LEU A 198 20.63 -48.06 -1.26
C LEU A 198 20.54 -48.91 0.01
N THR A 199 19.52 -48.70 0.85
CA THR A 199 19.28 -49.50 2.06
C THR A 199 19.10 -50.97 1.70
N GLN A 200 18.23 -51.28 0.72
CA GLN A 200 18.04 -52.66 0.26
C GLN A 200 19.33 -53.27 -0.31
N ARG A 201 20.17 -52.47 -0.98
CA ARG A 201 21.46 -52.94 -1.49
C ARG A 201 22.42 -53.25 -0.33
N MET A 202 22.45 -52.43 0.72
CA MET A 202 23.26 -52.68 1.92
C MET A 202 22.82 -53.97 2.61
N GLU A 203 21.53 -54.19 2.81
CA GLU A 203 20.99 -55.43 3.40
C GLU A 203 21.41 -56.67 2.60
N ARG A 204 21.37 -56.61 1.26
CA ARG A 204 21.85 -57.70 0.41
C ARG A 204 23.35 -57.96 0.58
N VAL A 205 24.16 -56.90 0.66
CA VAL A 205 25.60 -57.03 0.89
C VAL A 205 25.90 -57.61 2.26
N GLU A 206 25.18 -57.18 3.31
CA GLU A 206 25.30 -57.75 4.65
C GLU A 206 24.97 -59.25 4.67
N ALA A 207 23.90 -59.66 3.99
CA ALA A 207 23.54 -61.07 3.83
C ALA A 207 24.64 -61.87 3.11
N GLN A 208 25.19 -61.34 2.00
CA GLN A 208 26.29 -61.97 1.27
C GLN A 208 27.56 -62.11 2.12
N ILE A 209 27.90 -61.09 2.93
CA ILE A 209 29.03 -61.16 3.85
C ILE A 209 28.78 -62.23 4.92
N ALA A 210 27.57 -62.35 5.43
CA ALA A 210 27.21 -63.37 6.41
C ALA A 210 27.36 -64.79 5.83
N GLU A 211 26.90 -65.01 4.60
CA GLU A 211 27.04 -66.28 3.87
C GLU A 211 28.52 -66.63 3.63
N LEU A 212 29.30 -65.71 3.04
CA LEU A 212 30.74 -65.89 2.83
C LEU A 212 31.49 -66.19 4.15
N THR A 213 31.07 -65.56 5.25
CA THR A 213 31.66 -65.82 6.56
C THR A 213 31.37 -67.25 7.03
N GLN A 214 30.18 -67.78 6.77
CA GLN A 214 29.85 -69.17 7.07
C GLN A 214 30.63 -70.15 6.20
N GLU A 215 30.72 -69.88 4.89
CA GLU A 215 31.52 -70.69 3.97
C GLU A 215 33.00 -70.73 4.38
N LEU A 216 33.59 -69.58 4.74
CA LEU A 216 34.97 -69.53 5.22
C LEU A 216 35.19 -70.33 6.50
N ARG A 217 34.23 -70.32 7.44
CA ARG A 217 34.31 -71.16 8.66
C ARG A 217 34.27 -72.65 8.30
N PHE A 218 33.40 -73.05 7.36
CA PHE A 218 33.31 -74.42 6.90
C PHE A 218 34.60 -74.87 6.20
N VAL A 219 35.13 -74.07 5.29
CA VAL A 219 36.41 -74.35 4.61
C VAL A 219 37.55 -74.47 5.62
N ARG A 220 37.62 -73.55 6.59
CA ARG A 220 38.64 -73.63 7.66
C ARG A 220 38.54 -74.93 8.45
N SER A 221 37.34 -75.34 8.86
CA SER A 221 37.13 -76.61 9.58
C SER A 221 37.61 -77.82 8.78
N ARG A 222 37.33 -77.86 7.46
CA ARG A 222 37.82 -78.94 6.59
C ARG A 222 39.33 -78.92 6.44
N LEU A 223 39.94 -77.75 6.33
CA LEU A 223 41.39 -77.62 6.28
C LEU A 223 42.04 -78.11 7.57
N ASP A 224 41.48 -77.76 8.73
CA ASP A 224 41.97 -78.23 10.03
C ASP A 224 41.94 -79.78 10.10
N GLU A 225 40.86 -80.41 9.63
CA GLU A 225 40.74 -81.88 9.51
C GLU A 225 41.79 -82.48 8.56
N TYR A 226 41.95 -81.93 7.35
CA TYR A 226 42.97 -82.39 6.40
C TYR A 226 44.40 -82.25 6.93
N VAL A 227 44.69 -81.17 7.66
CA VAL A 227 45.98 -80.95 8.31
C VAL A 227 46.24 -82.02 9.36
N GLY A 228 45.25 -82.35 10.19
CA GLY A 228 45.34 -83.43 11.19
C GLY A 228 45.71 -84.78 10.54
N ILE A 229 44.91 -85.23 9.58
CA ILE A 229 45.14 -86.49 8.85
C ILE A 229 46.53 -86.52 8.20
N THR A 230 46.92 -85.42 7.54
CA THR A 230 48.23 -85.35 6.86
C THR A 230 49.38 -85.45 7.86
N LEU A 231 49.23 -84.89 9.05
CA LEU A 231 50.24 -84.94 10.09
C LEU A 231 50.40 -86.35 10.66
N GLU A 232 49.28 -87.04 10.94
CA GLU A 232 49.26 -88.45 11.35
C GLU A 232 49.98 -89.34 10.33
N LEU A 233 49.61 -89.21 9.04
CA LEU A 233 50.28 -89.94 7.95
C LEU A 233 51.78 -89.64 7.88
N ARG A 234 52.19 -88.38 8.08
CA ARG A 234 53.60 -87.98 8.07
C ARG A 234 54.37 -88.67 9.19
N TYR A 235 53.84 -88.68 10.41
CA TYR A 235 54.48 -89.33 11.55
C TYR A 235 54.53 -90.86 11.38
N HIS A 236 53.48 -91.46 10.82
CA HIS A 236 53.47 -92.89 10.48
C HIS A 236 54.54 -93.24 9.44
N GLN A 237 54.57 -92.55 8.29
CA GLN A 237 55.52 -92.81 7.20
C GLN A 237 56.97 -92.53 7.60
N ARG A 238 57.21 -91.49 8.40
CA ARG A 238 58.56 -91.10 8.84
C ARG A 238 58.97 -91.75 10.17
N ALA A 239 58.18 -92.66 10.73
CA ALA A 239 58.47 -93.27 12.02
C ALA A 239 59.89 -93.85 12.10
N GLY A 240 60.35 -94.53 11.04
CA GLY A 240 61.72 -95.06 10.99
C GLY A 240 62.81 -94.00 11.10
N ALA A 241 62.60 -92.83 10.49
CA ALA A 241 63.56 -91.72 10.54
C ALA A 241 63.51 -90.95 11.88
N ILE A 242 62.32 -90.83 12.46
CA ILE A 242 62.06 -90.10 13.71
C ILE A 242 62.52 -90.94 14.91
N PHE A 243 61.97 -92.13 15.07
CA PHE A 243 62.21 -92.99 16.22
C PHE A 243 63.48 -93.84 16.06
N GLY A 244 63.99 -94.02 14.83
CA GLY A 244 65.19 -94.84 14.56
C GLY A 244 66.49 -94.34 15.22
N ARG A 245 66.48 -93.09 15.72
CA ARG A 245 67.57 -92.48 16.50
C ARG A 245 67.77 -93.15 17.84
N PHE A 246 66.70 -93.60 18.50
CA PHE A 246 66.73 -94.21 19.83
C PHE A 246 66.08 -95.61 19.89
N LEU A 247 65.36 -96.03 18.86
CA LEU A 247 64.86 -97.40 18.66
C LEU A 247 65.58 -98.11 17.50
N ARG A 248 65.75 -99.42 17.63
CA ARG A 248 66.11 -100.35 16.55
C ARG A 248 64.88 -101.10 16.09
N ARG A 249 64.89 -101.57 14.83
CA ARG A 249 63.79 -102.34 14.22
C ARG A 249 62.43 -101.63 14.36
N VAL A 250 62.43 -100.31 14.11
CA VAL A 250 61.24 -99.47 14.21
C VAL A 250 60.18 -99.98 13.24
N ARG A 251 59.00 -100.27 13.77
CA ARG A 251 57.82 -100.62 12.98
C ARG A 251 56.67 -99.70 13.42
N PRO A 252 56.25 -98.76 12.56
CA PRO A 252 54.97 -98.08 12.78
C PRO A 252 53.83 -99.10 12.61
N GLY A 253 52.76 -98.85 13.34
CA GLY A 253 51.57 -99.66 13.38
C GLY A 253 50.40 -98.85 13.93
N THR A 254 49.28 -99.53 14.08
CA THR A 254 48.04 -98.95 14.64
C THR A 254 47.52 -99.85 15.76
N ALA A 255 46.54 -99.38 16.53
CA ALA A 255 45.88 -100.24 17.51
C ALA A 255 45.20 -101.47 16.87
N GLY A 256 44.93 -101.44 15.56
CA GLY A 256 44.49 -102.61 14.79
C GLY A 256 45.49 -103.78 14.82
N ASP A 257 46.79 -103.52 14.99
CA ASP A 257 47.80 -104.59 15.07
C ASP A 257 47.69 -105.43 16.35
N VAL A 258 46.94 -104.94 17.35
CA VAL A 258 46.72 -105.58 18.65
C VAL A 258 45.22 -105.75 18.95
N SER A 259 44.36 -105.67 17.91
CA SER A 259 42.90 -105.62 18.05
C SER A 259 42.33 -106.80 18.84
N ASP A 260 42.79 -108.01 18.54
CA ASP A 260 42.27 -109.24 19.15
C ASP A 260 42.51 -109.24 20.66
N GLN A 261 43.70 -108.78 21.07
CA GLN A 261 44.08 -108.71 22.48
C GLN A 261 43.35 -107.57 23.22
N LEU A 262 43.11 -106.43 22.54
CA LEU A 262 42.34 -105.33 23.12
C LEU A 262 40.89 -105.74 23.38
N VAL A 263 40.25 -106.42 22.42
CA VAL A 263 38.85 -106.85 22.57
C VAL A 263 38.70 -107.98 23.59
N GLU A 264 39.69 -108.86 23.72
CA GLU A 264 39.64 -109.98 24.68
C GLU A 264 39.86 -109.54 26.13
N LEU A 265 40.71 -108.54 26.38
CA LEU A 265 41.19 -108.19 27.72
C LEU A 265 40.60 -106.90 28.32
N LEU A 266 39.90 -106.10 27.51
CA LEU A 266 39.38 -104.79 27.89
C LEU A 266 37.87 -104.71 27.75
N THR A 267 37.27 -103.72 28.42
CA THR A 267 35.87 -103.36 28.15
C THR A 267 35.74 -102.68 26.79
N GLU A 268 34.55 -102.71 26.19
CA GLU A 268 34.26 -102.07 24.89
C GLU A 268 34.72 -100.60 24.85
N ARG A 269 34.36 -99.83 25.89
CA ARG A 269 34.76 -98.42 26.02
C ARG A 269 36.29 -98.24 26.15
N GLU A 270 36.98 -99.13 26.85
CA GLU A 270 38.45 -99.07 26.97
C GLU A 270 39.13 -99.46 25.65
N ALA A 271 38.59 -100.46 24.95
CA ALA A 271 39.08 -100.86 23.63
C ALA A 271 38.89 -99.71 22.62
N GLU A 272 37.71 -99.06 22.59
CA GLU A 272 37.45 -97.88 21.75
C GLU A 272 38.44 -96.74 22.03
N GLU A 273 38.69 -96.43 23.30
CA GLU A 273 39.67 -95.40 23.68
C GLU A 273 41.09 -95.78 23.24
N ALA A 274 41.48 -97.05 23.36
CA ALA A 274 42.78 -97.53 22.89
C ALA A 274 42.89 -97.52 21.35
N PHE A 275 41.81 -97.87 20.64
CA PHE A 275 41.75 -97.84 19.18
C PHE A 275 41.89 -96.42 18.62
N ALA A 276 41.50 -95.41 19.39
CA ALA A 276 41.59 -94.02 18.98
C ALA A 276 43.03 -93.46 18.98
N ILE A 277 44.05 -94.23 19.42
CA ILE A 277 45.45 -93.79 19.36
C ILE A 277 45.89 -93.54 17.90
N ASP A 278 46.52 -92.38 17.67
CA ASP A 278 46.85 -91.95 16.30
C ASP A 278 47.99 -92.76 15.69
N LEU A 279 48.99 -93.13 16.51
CA LEU A 279 50.13 -93.90 16.04
C LEU A 279 50.68 -94.81 17.15
N LEU A 280 50.93 -96.08 16.80
CA LEU A 280 51.74 -96.98 17.60
C LEU A 280 53.08 -97.24 16.93
N VAL A 281 54.16 -97.14 17.69
CA VAL A 281 55.50 -97.48 17.20
C VAL A 281 56.10 -98.54 18.09
N ARG A 282 56.50 -99.67 17.51
CA ARG A 282 57.25 -100.72 18.22
C ARG A 282 58.70 -100.77 17.77
N GLY A 283 59.58 -101.13 18.70
CA GLY A 283 61.00 -101.29 18.42
C GLY A 283 61.78 -101.68 19.68
N VAL A 284 63.09 -101.86 19.54
CA VAL A 284 63.99 -102.21 20.65
C VAL A 284 64.82 -101.00 21.04
N PRO A 285 64.80 -100.54 22.31
CA PRO A 285 65.62 -99.41 22.75
C PRO A 285 67.11 -99.61 22.42
N ARG A 286 67.75 -98.56 21.91
CA ARG A 286 69.19 -98.56 21.61
C ARG A 286 70.04 -98.52 22.86
N SER A 287 69.65 -97.69 23.82
CA SER A 287 70.32 -97.55 25.12
C SER A 287 70.11 -98.75 26.04
N MET A 288 69.02 -99.49 25.85
CA MET A 288 68.59 -100.59 26.73
C MET A 288 68.09 -101.81 25.92
N PRO A 289 68.98 -102.50 25.18
CA PRO A 289 68.63 -103.70 24.39
C PRO A 289 67.91 -104.80 25.17
N GLU A 290 68.27 -104.96 26.43
CA GLU A 290 67.75 -105.97 27.36
C GLU A 290 66.25 -105.83 27.61
N LEU A 291 65.69 -104.63 27.37
CA LEU A 291 64.26 -104.40 27.48
C LEU A 291 63.45 -105.02 26.34
N GLY A 292 64.08 -105.64 25.34
CA GLY A 292 63.35 -106.27 24.23
C GLY A 292 62.48 -105.28 23.46
N GLU A 293 61.39 -105.76 22.87
CA GLU A 293 60.46 -104.91 22.11
C GLU A 293 59.59 -104.08 23.05
N VAL A 294 59.52 -102.77 22.79
CA VAL A 294 58.70 -101.80 23.52
C VAL A 294 57.79 -101.08 22.54
N TRP A 295 56.68 -100.57 23.06
CA TRP A 295 55.66 -99.85 22.31
C TRP A 295 55.63 -98.39 22.75
N ILE A 296 55.44 -97.48 21.80
CA ILE A 296 55.20 -96.05 22.04
C ILE A 296 53.81 -95.75 21.49
N ALA A 297 52.91 -95.32 22.38
CA ALA A 297 51.56 -94.88 22.07
C ALA A 297 51.58 -93.37 21.89
N ILE A 298 51.33 -92.89 20.67
CA ILE A 298 51.58 -91.52 20.26
C ILE A 298 50.27 -90.84 19.87
N GLU A 299 49.99 -89.71 20.50
CA GLU A 299 49.02 -88.71 20.00
C GLU A 299 49.72 -87.75 19.04
N VAL A 300 49.11 -87.45 17.90
CA VAL A 300 49.66 -86.57 16.88
C VAL A 300 48.77 -85.34 16.73
N SER A 301 49.35 -84.16 16.93
CA SER A 301 48.61 -82.89 16.84
C SER A 301 49.46 -81.79 16.20
N SER A 302 48.83 -80.92 15.40
CA SER A 302 49.53 -79.77 14.81
C SER A 302 49.96 -78.76 15.90
N VAL A 303 49.20 -78.70 16.99
CA VAL A 303 49.50 -77.94 18.20
C VAL A 303 49.26 -78.84 19.41
N ILE A 304 50.33 -79.37 19.98
CA ILE A 304 50.28 -80.21 21.17
C ILE A 304 49.84 -79.37 22.36
N ASP A 305 48.64 -79.64 22.85
CA ASP A 305 48.08 -79.03 24.04
C ASP A 305 48.04 -80.00 25.24
N ARG A 306 47.55 -79.52 26.40
CA ARG A 306 47.46 -80.36 27.60
C ARG A 306 46.57 -81.58 27.39
N TYR A 307 45.52 -81.45 26.59
CA TYR A 307 44.57 -82.52 26.35
C TYR A 307 45.20 -83.64 25.50
N ASP A 308 46.05 -83.30 24.53
CA ASP A 308 46.84 -84.27 23.78
C ASP A 308 47.75 -85.11 24.70
N VAL A 309 48.42 -84.46 25.66
CA VAL A 309 49.28 -85.15 26.65
C VAL A 309 48.46 -86.08 27.54
N GLU A 310 47.30 -85.63 28.01
CA GLU A 310 46.41 -86.48 28.82
C GLU A 310 45.85 -87.66 28.02
N ARG A 311 45.50 -87.48 26.73
CA ARG A 311 45.06 -88.58 25.85
C ARG A 311 46.17 -89.62 25.71
N ALA A 312 47.40 -89.20 25.43
CA ALA A 312 48.55 -90.08 25.34
C ALA A 312 48.74 -90.91 26.61
N LEU A 313 48.65 -90.27 27.79
CA LEU A 313 48.74 -90.94 29.09
C LEU A 313 47.62 -91.97 29.30
N ARG A 314 46.36 -91.58 29.06
CA ARG A 314 45.20 -92.46 29.23
C ARG A 314 45.28 -93.67 28.30
N ARG A 315 45.54 -93.45 27.02
CA ARG A 315 45.59 -94.51 26.00
C ARG A 315 46.77 -95.44 26.21
N ALA A 316 47.95 -94.92 26.56
CA ALA A 316 49.09 -95.75 26.94
C ALA A 316 48.81 -96.59 28.19
N ALA A 317 48.09 -96.07 29.18
CA ALA A 317 47.72 -96.82 30.38
C ALA A 317 46.79 -98.00 30.05
N ILE A 318 45.84 -97.82 29.14
CA ILE A 318 44.96 -98.89 28.67
C ILE A 318 45.77 -99.93 27.91
N LEU A 319 46.60 -99.51 26.95
CA LEU A 319 47.45 -100.40 26.14
C LEU A 319 48.42 -101.22 27.00
N ARG A 320 48.84 -100.70 28.17
CA ARG A 320 49.70 -101.45 29.12
C ARG A 320 49.06 -102.70 29.71
N ARG A 321 47.72 -102.78 29.72
CA ARG A 321 47.00 -103.99 30.17
C ARG A 321 47.18 -105.16 29.21
N VAL A 322 47.52 -104.87 27.96
CA VAL A 322 47.79 -105.86 26.90
C VAL A 322 49.28 -106.06 26.68
N HIS A 323 50.07 -104.97 26.69
CA HIS A 323 51.53 -105.02 26.54
C HIS A 323 52.22 -104.28 27.68
N ALA A 324 52.94 -104.99 28.54
CA ALA A 324 53.55 -104.43 29.75
C ALA A 324 54.47 -103.20 29.50
N ARG A 325 55.08 -103.10 28.31
CA ARG A 325 56.10 -102.09 27.96
C ARG A 325 55.57 -101.08 26.93
N VAL A 326 54.58 -100.28 27.32
CA VAL A 326 54.03 -99.18 26.49
C VAL A 326 54.33 -97.83 27.14
N LEU A 327 54.89 -96.90 26.36
CA LEU A 327 55.26 -95.55 26.76
C LEU A 327 54.32 -94.51 26.10
N PRO A 328 53.79 -93.53 26.87
CA PRO A 328 52.98 -92.45 26.31
C PRO A 328 53.86 -91.42 25.60
N ALA A 329 53.41 -90.95 24.44
CA ALA A 329 54.07 -89.91 23.69
C ALA A 329 53.09 -88.96 23.03
N VAL A 330 53.55 -87.74 22.79
CA VAL A 330 52.87 -86.74 21.97
C VAL A 330 53.81 -86.29 20.85
N ALA A 331 53.25 -86.04 19.68
CA ALA A 331 54.00 -85.69 18.49
C ALA A 331 53.31 -84.56 17.74
N GLY A 332 54.09 -83.62 17.19
CA GLY A 332 53.50 -82.44 16.56
C GLY A 332 54.49 -81.40 16.11
N GLU A 333 53.99 -80.32 15.52
CA GLU A 333 54.82 -79.22 15.01
C GLU A 333 55.06 -78.15 16.10
N ARG A 334 54.03 -77.85 16.90
CA ARG A 334 54.10 -76.86 17.98
C ARG A 334 53.70 -77.49 19.31
N LEU A 335 54.34 -77.04 20.38
CA LEU A 335 54.07 -77.46 21.75
C LEU A 335 53.64 -76.23 22.56
N THR A 336 52.52 -76.31 23.26
CA THR A 336 52.12 -75.27 24.22
C THR A 336 52.92 -75.41 25.51
N GLU A 337 53.19 -74.28 26.18
CA GLU A 337 53.94 -74.26 27.45
C GLU A 337 53.33 -75.20 28.49
N GLY A 338 52.01 -75.11 28.69
CA GLY A 338 51.29 -75.95 29.66
C GLY A 338 51.30 -77.45 29.30
N ALA A 339 51.41 -77.82 28.03
CA ALA A 339 51.58 -79.21 27.61
C ALA A 339 53.00 -79.71 27.88
N GLY A 340 54.01 -78.87 27.61
CA GLY A 340 55.40 -79.18 27.88
C GLY A 340 55.68 -79.45 29.36
N GLU A 341 55.14 -78.62 30.25
CA GLU A 341 55.22 -78.82 31.69
C GLU A 341 54.59 -80.15 32.13
N LEU A 342 53.36 -80.43 31.66
CA LEU A 342 52.64 -81.66 32.02
C LEU A 342 53.38 -82.90 31.50
N ALA A 343 53.83 -82.87 30.25
CA ALA A 343 54.58 -83.97 29.65
C ALA A 343 55.90 -84.23 30.38
N GLY A 344 56.62 -83.18 30.81
CA GLY A 344 57.82 -83.32 31.65
C GLY A 344 57.52 -83.96 33.01
N ASN A 345 56.49 -83.48 33.72
CA ASN A 345 56.10 -84.00 35.03
C ASN A 345 55.62 -85.46 34.98
N GLU A 346 54.88 -85.83 33.93
CA GLU A 346 54.34 -87.17 33.75
C GLU A 346 55.28 -88.13 32.98
N ALA A 347 56.47 -87.62 32.60
CA ALA A 347 57.44 -88.29 31.75
C ALA A 347 56.80 -88.89 30.49
N VAL A 348 56.06 -88.06 29.75
CA VAL A 348 55.53 -88.34 28.42
C VAL A 348 56.58 -87.93 27.40
N LEU A 349 56.90 -88.82 26.45
CA LEU A 349 57.84 -88.49 25.39
C LEU A 349 57.25 -87.43 24.46
N ILE A 350 58.00 -86.36 24.19
CA ILE A 350 57.59 -85.33 23.23
C ILE A 350 58.39 -85.54 21.96
N VAL A 351 57.71 -85.54 20.81
CA VAL A 351 58.33 -85.65 19.48
C VAL A 351 57.92 -84.45 18.63
N GLN A 352 58.62 -83.35 18.83
CA GLN A 352 58.34 -82.09 18.14
C GLN A 352 59.21 -81.97 16.88
N ASP A 353 58.58 -81.78 15.71
CA ASP A 353 59.25 -81.66 14.40
C ASP A 353 60.31 -82.77 14.17
N GLY A 354 59.97 -84.00 14.54
CA GLY A 354 60.85 -85.16 14.43
C GLY A 354 62.08 -85.15 15.35
N ARG A 355 62.08 -84.33 16.39
CA ARG A 355 63.06 -84.34 17.49
C ARG A 355 62.38 -84.75 18.78
N GLU A 356 63.02 -85.64 19.50
CA GLU A 356 62.60 -86.21 20.76
C GLU A 356 63.11 -85.36 21.94
N SER A 357 62.28 -85.24 22.97
CA SER A 357 62.69 -84.77 24.29
C SER A 357 61.99 -85.60 25.38
N GLY A 358 62.68 -85.80 26.50
CA GLY A 358 62.18 -86.60 27.62
C GLY A 358 62.24 -88.12 27.44
N TRP A 359 62.96 -88.64 26.42
CA TRP A 359 63.08 -90.09 26.19
C TRP A 359 63.64 -90.84 27.40
N GLU A 360 64.71 -90.34 28.02
CA GLU A 360 65.36 -91.02 29.15
C GLU A 360 64.45 -91.11 30.37
N ASP A 361 63.78 -90.00 30.71
CA ASP A 361 62.83 -89.93 31.82
C ASP A 361 61.62 -90.85 31.56
N ALA A 362 61.07 -90.78 30.35
CA ALA A 362 59.91 -91.58 29.96
C ALA A 362 60.25 -93.09 29.93
N ALA A 363 61.40 -93.47 29.36
CA ALA A 363 61.84 -94.86 29.33
C ALA A 363 62.08 -95.40 30.75
N THR A 364 62.72 -94.63 31.61
CA THR A 364 62.96 -95.01 33.01
C THR A 364 61.65 -95.20 33.77
N ARG A 365 60.70 -94.28 33.62
CA ARG A 365 59.41 -94.34 34.30
C ARG A 365 58.54 -95.49 33.81
N TRP A 366 58.40 -95.64 32.50
CA TRP A 366 57.35 -96.49 31.92
C TRP A 366 57.83 -97.88 31.49
N LEU A 367 59.13 -98.05 31.19
CA LEU A 367 59.68 -99.32 30.69
C LEU A 367 60.48 -100.09 31.74
N ILE A 368 61.10 -99.41 32.71
CA ILE A 368 61.93 -100.03 33.75
C ILE A 368 61.16 -100.19 35.07
N ARG A 369 60.55 -99.12 35.58
CA ARG A 369 59.88 -99.15 36.90
C ARG A 369 58.55 -99.92 36.92
N SER A 370 57.96 -100.22 35.76
CA SER A 370 56.68 -100.93 35.64
C SER A 370 56.75 -102.42 36.01
N GLU A 371 57.93 -103.03 36.12
CA GLU A 371 58.10 -104.41 36.61
C GLU A 371 58.00 -104.54 38.15
N GLY A 372 57.86 -103.44 38.90
CA GLY A 372 57.82 -103.43 40.37
C GLY A 372 56.43 -103.35 41.04
N ALA A 373 55.33 -103.27 40.29
CA ALA A 373 54.00 -102.97 40.85
C ALA A 373 52.92 -104.05 40.57
N ALA A 374 53.33 -105.30 40.33
CA ALA A 374 52.45 -106.46 40.25
C ALA A 374 52.78 -107.48 41.34
N SER A 375 52.84 -107.04 42.60
CA SER A 375 52.74 -107.89 43.79
C SER A 375 52.56 -107.03 45.05
N SER A 376 51.36 -106.49 45.28
CA SER A 376 50.78 -106.19 46.60
C SER A 376 49.29 -105.97 46.49
#